data_AF-A0A822I6R4-F1
#
_entry.id   AF-A0A822I6R4-F1
#
_cell.length_a   1.000
_cell.length_b   1.000
_cell.length_c   1.000
_cell.angle_alpha   90.00
_cell.angle_beta   90.00
_cell.angle_gamma   90.00
#
_symmetry.space_group_name_H-M   'P 1'
#
loop_
_entity.id
_entity.type
_entity.pdbx_description
1 polymer ?
#
loop_
_entity_poly.entity_id
_entity_poly.type
_entity_poly.pdbx_seq_one_letter_code
_entity_poly.pdbx_strand_id
1 'polypeptide(L)' 'LPTTITTATISTTIITTATISTTTITAATISTTSNTTATMSTTSNTTATMSTNNNTTATISTTNNTTATISATNNTTTI' A
#
# COMPACT_ATOMS: atom_id res chain seq x y z
N LEU A 1 27.49 4.81 7.25
CA LEU A 1 26.31 4.02 7.69
C LEU A 1 25.36 3.95 6.50
N PRO A 2 25.04 2.77 5.93
CA PRO A 2 24.03 2.73 4.87
C PRO A 2 22.70 3.17 5.48
N THR A 3 22.02 4.11 4.84
CA THR A 3 20.67 4.53 5.20
C THR A 3 19.70 3.44 4.78
N THR A 4 19.51 2.42 5.63
CA THR A 4 18.48 1.41 5.38
C THR A 4 17.12 2.09 5.46
N ILE A 5 16.41 2.17 4.33
CA ILE A 5 15.01 2.60 4.31
C ILE A 5 14.23 1.53 5.08
N THR A 6 13.75 1.88 6.27
CA THR A 6 12.98 0.95 7.10
C THR A 6 11.50 0.98 6.72
N THR A 7 10.99 2.10 6.21
CA THR A 7 9.56 2.27 5.95
C THR A 7 9.28 3.09 4.69
N ALA A 8 8.15 2.81 4.05
CA ALA A 8 7.60 3.60 2.94
C ALA A 8 6.11 3.86 3.20
N THR A 9 5.71 5.13 3.18
CA THR A 9 4.34 5.53 3.52
C THR A 9 3.80 6.55 2.52
N ILE A 10 2.56 6.35 2.06
CA ILE A 10 1.79 7.33 1.28
C ILE A 10 0.47 7.58 2.00
N SER A 11 0.13 8.86 2.18
CA SER A 11 -1.15 9.31 2.70
C SER A 11 -1.72 10.42 1.81
N THR A 12 -2.88 10.19 1.18
CA THR A 12 -3.46 11.14 0.22
C THR A 12 -5.00 11.15 0.30
N THR A 13 -5.64 12.24 -0.10
CA THR A 13 -7.09 12.44 0.12
C THR A 13 -7.91 12.68 -1.15
N ILE A 14 -7.36 13.36 -2.16
CA ILE A 14 -8.05 13.57 -3.45
C ILE A 14 -6.97 13.64 -4.51
N ILE A 15 -6.59 12.48 -5.04
CA ILE A 15 -5.68 12.37 -6.18
C ILE A 15 -6.14 11.26 -7.12
N THR A 16 -5.62 11.24 -8.34
CA THR A 16 -5.95 10.17 -9.27
C THR A 16 -5.36 8.83 -8.82
N THR A 17 -4.10 8.78 -8.39
CA THR A 17 -3.40 7.51 -8.16
C THR A 17 -2.38 7.58 -7.03
N ALA A 18 -2.46 6.64 -6.09
CA ALA A 18 -1.45 6.42 -5.06
C ALA A 18 -0.76 5.06 -5.28
N THR A 19 0.57 5.05 -5.38
CA THR A 19 1.32 3.81 -5.65
C THR A 19 2.55 3.68 -4.76
N ILE A 20 2.71 2.52 -4.11
CA ILE A 20 3.96 2.11 -3.43
C ILE A 20 4.50 0.86 -4.10
N SER A 21 5.81 0.83 -4.36
CA SER A 21 6.56 -0.36 -4.78
C SER A 21 7.83 -0.49 -3.95
N THR A 22 8.03 -1.61 -3.24
CA THR A 22 9.20 -1.82 -2.35
C THR A 22 9.68 -3.28 -2.37
N THR A 23 10.95 -3.53 -2.04
CA THR A 23 11.58 -4.86 -2.19
C THR A 23 12.25 -5.42 -0.93
N THR A 24 12.72 -4.58 -0.01
CA THR A 24 13.32 -5.06 1.25
C THR A 24 13.27 -3.95 2.28
N ILE A 25 12.09 -3.74 2.85
CA ILE A 25 11.89 -2.79 3.95
C ILE A 25 11.11 -3.44 5.08
N THR A 26 11.08 -2.81 6.26
CA THR A 26 10.29 -3.33 7.37
C THR A 26 8.79 -3.17 7.10
N ALA A 27 8.34 -1.98 6.66
CA ALA A 27 6.90 -1.72 6.49
C ALA A 27 6.56 -0.81 5.31
N ALA A 28 5.58 -1.23 4.50
CA ALA A 28 4.94 -0.42 3.46
C ALA A 28 3.50 -0.09 3.87
N THR A 29 3.11 1.19 3.82
CA THR A 29 1.76 1.64 4.20
C THR A 29 1.16 2.59 3.16
N ILE A 30 -0.04 2.29 2.66
CA ILE A 30 -0.88 3.23 1.89
C ILE A 30 -2.12 3.53 2.71
N SER A 31 -2.42 4.82 2.90
CA SER A 31 -3.70 5.29 3.43
C SER A 31 -4.30 6.31 2.46
N THR A 32 -5.47 6.03 1.90
CA THR A 32 -6.09 6.94 0.93
C THR A 32 -7.59 7.08 1.08
N THR A 33 -8.09 8.24 0.69
CA THR A 33 -9.51 8.54 0.59
C THR A 33 -9.79 9.08 -0.81
N SER A 34 -10.97 8.85 -1.37
CA SER A 34 -11.50 9.51 -2.58
C SER A 34 -10.56 9.57 -3.79
N ASN A 35 -9.77 8.53 -4.02
CA ASN A 35 -8.88 8.43 -5.19
C ASN A 35 -9.49 7.58 -6.30
N THR A 36 -8.97 7.65 -7.53
CA THR A 36 -9.36 6.64 -8.53
C THR A 36 -8.72 5.29 -8.18
N THR A 37 -7.41 5.26 -7.96
CA THR A 37 -6.67 4.01 -7.78
C THR A 37 -5.67 4.09 -6.62
N ALA A 38 -5.61 3.02 -5.82
CA ALA A 38 -4.54 2.78 -4.86
C ALA A 38 -3.88 1.42 -5.14
N THR A 39 -2.56 1.40 -5.34
CA THR A 39 -1.80 0.19 -5.68
C THR A 39 -0.58 0.02 -4.78
N MET A 40 -0.41 -1.15 -4.17
CA MET A 40 0.78 -1.51 -3.41
C MET A 40 1.38 -2.79 -3.96
N SER A 41 2.65 -2.74 -4.35
CA SER A 41 3.46 -3.91 -4.68
C SER A 41 4.62 -4.02 -3.70
N THR A 42 4.78 -5.18 -3.07
CA THR A 42 5.84 -5.37 -2.08
C THR A 42 6.48 -6.75 -2.23
N THR A 43 7.79 -6.80 -2.03
CA THR A 43 8.54 -8.05 -1.97
C THR A 43 9.36 -8.05 -0.68
N SER A 44 9.47 -9.21 -0.01
CA SER A 44 10.37 -9.42 1.14
C SER A 44 10.29 -8.37 2.24
N ASN A 45 9.09 -7.87 2.53
CA ASN A 45 8.84 -6.94 3.64
C ASN A 45 8.31 -7.66 4.87
N THR A 46 8.51 -7.10 6.06
CA THR A 46 7.81 -7.64 7.24
C THR A 46 6.31 -7.38 7.14
N THR A 47 5.91 -6.13 6.83
CA THR A 47 4.50 -5.74 6.81
C THR A 47 4.14 -4.91 5.58
N ALA A 48 2.99 -5.20 4.98
CA ALA A 48 2.35 -4.38 3.96
C ALA A 48 0.90 -4.07 4.38
N THR A 49 0.57 -2.79 4.54
CA THR A 49 -0.76 -2.35 5.01
C THR A 49 -1.37 -1.35 4.04
N MET A 50 -2.57 -1.62 3.55
CA MET A 50 -3.36 -0.69 2.74
C MET A 50 -4.69 -0.37 3.42
N SER A 51 -4.99 0.92 3.58
CA SER A 51 -6.29 1.43 4.02
C SER A 51 -6.84 2.36 2.94
N THR A 52 -8.06 2.08 2.46
CA THR A 52 -8.68 2.83 1.35
C THR A 52 -10.15 3.10 1.63
N ASN A 53 -10.60 4.32 1.35
CA ASN A 53 -12.00 4.73 1.52
C ASN A 53 -12.48 5.48 0.29
N ASN A 54 -13.57 5.03 -0.33
CA ASN A 54 -14.17 5.66 -1.51
C ASN A 54 -13.22 5.79 -2.71
N ASN A 55 -12.30 4.83 -2.91
CA ASN A 55 -11.57 4.75 -4.17
C ASN A 55 -12.31 3.86 -5.19
N THR A 56 -12.06 4.06 -6.48
CA THR A 56 -12.61 3.14 -7.50
C THR A 56 -11.97 1.75 -7.36
N THR A 57 -10.65 1.69 -7.19
CA THR A 57 -9.89 0.44 -7.08
C THR A 57 -8.80 0.51 -6.04
N ALA A 58 -8.65 -0.58 -5.29
CA ALA A 58 -7.57 -0.82 -4.34
C ALA A 58 -6.93 -2.19 -4.63
N THR A 59 -5.63 -2.21 -4.90
CA THR A 59 -4.89 -3.44 -5.20
C THR A 59 -3.66 -3.53 -4.32
N ILE A 60 -3.49 -4.65 -3.63
CA ILE A 60 -2.26 -5.02 -2.95
C ILE A 60 -1.71 -6.28 -3.61
N SER A 61 -0.40 -6.36 -3.82
CA SER A 61 0.30 -7.55 -4.31
C SER A 61 1.55 -7.72 -3.48
N THR A 62 1.70 -8.89 -2.85
CA THR A 62 2.81 -9.16 -1.93
C THR A 62 3.51 -10.46 -2.29
N THR A 63 4.82 -10.49 -2.19
CA THR A 63 5.64 -11.70 -2.38
C THR A 63 6.62 -11.83 -1.23
N ASN A 64 6.62 -12.96 -0.53
CA ASN A 64 7.51 -13.24 0.60
C ASN A 64 7.42 -12.22 1.74
N ASN A 65 6.24 -11.64 1.98
CA ASN A 65 6.02 -10.81 3.15
C ASN A 65 5.56 -11.65 4.34
N THR A 66 5.86 -11.20 5.57
CA THR A 66 5.31 -11.84 6.77
C THR A 66 3.82 -11.56 6.91
N THR A 67 3.41 -10.30 6.72
CA THR A 67 2.02 -9.87 6.87
C THR A 67 1.61 -8.94 5.73
N ALA A 68 0.41 -9.16 5.19
CA ALA A 68 -0.26 -8.29 4.24
C ALA A 68 -1.70 -8.04 4.67
N THR A 69 -2.11 -6.78 4.78
CA THR A 69 -3.44 -6.38 5.20
C THR A 69 -4.00 -5.33 4.25
N ILE A 70 -5.23 -5.53 3.79
CA ILE A 70 -6.01 -4.51 3.09
C ILE A 70 -7.33 -4.27 3.81
N SER A 71 -7.63 -3.00 4.09
CA SER A 71 -8.90 -2.52 4.60
C SER A 71 -9.47 -1.55 3.56
N ALA A 72 -10.66 -1.88 3.06
CA ALA A 72 -11.27 -1.17 1.96
C ALA A 72 -12.76 -0.97 2.22
N THR A 73 -13.20 0.29 2.23
CA THR A 73 -14.62 0.67 2.31
C THR A 73 -15.03 1.39 1.04
N ASN A 74 -16.06 0.89 0.35
CA ASN A 74 -16.54 1.42 -0.94
C ASN A 74 -15.46 1.42 -2.04
N ASN A 75 -14.65 0.36 -2.12
CA ASN A 75 -13.68 0.17 -3.20
C ASN A 75 -13.89 -1.21 -3.86
N THR A 76 -13.55 -1.32 -5.15
CA THR A 76 -13.25 -2.64 -5.73
C THR A 76 -11.87 -3.07 -5.26
N THR A 77 -11.75 -4.24 -4.65
CA THR A 77 -10.51 -4.67 -3.98
C THR A 77 -9.92 -5.94 -4.60
N THR A 78 -8.59 -5.99 -4.76
CA THR A 78 -7.85 -7.18 -5.24
C THR A 78 -6.58 -7.38 -4.40
N ILE A 79 -6.22 -8.64 -4.15
CA ILE A 79 -5.07 -9.10 -3.34
C ILE A 79 -4.25 -10.10 -4.16
#